data_AF-A0A1G9WBY2-F1
#
_entry.id   AF-A0A1G9WBY2-F1
#
_cell.length_a   1.000
_cell.length_b   1.000
_cell.length_c   1.000
_cell.angle_alpha   90.00
_cell.angle_beta   90.00
_cell.angle_gamma   90.00
#
_symmetry.space_group_name_H-M   'P 1'
#
loop_
_entity.id
_entity.type
_entity.pdbx_description
1 polymer ?
#
loop_
_entity_poly.entity_id
_entity_poly.type
_entity_poly.pdbx_seq_one_letter_code
_entity_poly.pdbx_strand_id
1 'polypeptide(L)'
;MSRPMSTTAPGMLQAAGHMSNARAVAQNGVDSVRRELGVLNGTWTGEANAAFDTAMNAWITDCETIVKKLDEMIELMHGNRKTITAGEQDNTHLASKIPVGPGLGI
;
A
#
# COMPACT_ATOMS: atom_id res chain seq x y z
N MET A 1 11.18 20.90 15.50
CA MET A 1 10.69 19.54 15.84
C MET A 1 10.33 18.82 14.54
N SER A 2 11.27 18.04 13.99
CA SER A 2 10.99 17.20 12.83
C SER A 2 10.40 15.89 13.35
N ARG A 3 9.11 15.63 13.11
CA ARG A 3 8.49 14.34 13.46
C ARG A 3 9.24 13.29 12.63
N PRO A 4 9.90 12.29 13.22
CA PRO A 4 10.46 11.22 12.42
C PRO A 4 9.28 10.57 11.71
N MET A 5 9.16 10.80 10.40
CA MET A 5 8.33 9.97 9.54
C MET A 5 8.78 8.55 9.84
N SER A 6 7.87 7.76 10.43
CA SER A 6 8.13 6.46 11.03
C SER A 6 8.59 5.48 9.94
N THR A 7 9.87 5.54 9.61
CA THR A 7 10.63 4.52 8.88
C THR A 7 10.99 3.36 9.82
N THR A 8 10.60 3.43 11.09
CA THR A 8 10.63 2.31 12.03
C THR A 8 9.68 1.22 11.52
N ALA A 9 10.10 -0.05 11.55
CA ALA A 9 9.33 -1.19 11.05
C ALA A 9 7.84 -1.22 11.47
N PRO A 10 7.44 -0.77 12.69
CA PRO A 10 6.03 -0.64 13.07
C PRO A 10 5.22 0.36 12.26
N GLY A 11 5.78 1.53 11.91
CA GLY A 11 5.06 2.57 11.13
C GLY A 11 4.79 2.15 9.70
N MET A 12 5.75 1.45 9.08
CA MET A 12 5.56 0.84 7.76
C MET A 12 4.51 -0.29 7.78
N LEU A 13 4.44 -1.09 8.85
CA LEU A 13 3.40 -2.12 9.00
C LEU A 13 2.00 -1.50 9.11
N GLN A 14 1.87 -0.42 9.88
CA GLN A 14 0.61 0.29 10.01
C GLN A 14 0.18 0.91 8.67
N ALA A 15 1.10 1.58 7.97
CA ALA A 15 0.84 2.15 6.65
C ALA A 15 0.47 1.07 5.62
N ALA A 16 1.16 -0.08 5.60
CA ALA A 16 0.83 -1.21 4.75
C ALA A 16 -0.57 -1.77 5.03
N GLY A 17 -0.97 -1.86 6.30
CA GLY A 17 -2.33 -2.26 6.69
C GLY A 17 -3.40 -1.29 6.16
N HIS A 18 -3.16 0.02 6.30
CA HIS A 18 -4.07 1.04 5.76
C HIS A 18 -4.18 0.98 4.23
N MET A 19 -3.05 0.79 3.53
CA MET A 19 -3.03 0.66 2.08
C MET A 19 -3.71 -0.62 1.60
N SER A 20 -3.53 -1.74 2.30
CA SER A 20 -4.23 -2.99 2.02
C SER A 20 -5.75 -2.86 2.15
N ASN A 21 -6.22 -2.16 3.19
CA ASN A 21 -7.65 -1.88 3.36
C ASN A 21 -8.19 -0.97 2.24
N ALA A 22 -7.47 0.11 1.90
CA ALA A 22 -7.87 1.00 0.82
C ALA A 22 -7.95 0.27 -0.53
N ARG A 23 -7.02 -0.64 -0.80
CA ARG A 23 -7.01 -1.52 -1.97
C ARG A 23 -8.25 -2.41 -2.01
N ALA A 24 -8.59 -3.06 -0.90
CA ALA A 24 -9.76 -3.92 -0.81
C ALA A 24 -11.06 -3.15 -1.07
N VAL A 25 -11.18 -1.93 -0.53
CA VAL A 25 -12.34 -1.04 -0.78
C VAL A 25 -12.43 -0.67 -2.25
N ALA A 26 -11.32 -0.28 -2.88
CA ALA A 26 -11.30 0.08 -4.30
C ALA A 26 -11.70 -1.12 -5.19
N GLN A 27 -11.17 -2.31 -4.92
CA GLN A 27 -11.52 -3.54 -5.65
C GLN A 27 -13.00 -3.90 -5.49
N ASN A 28 -13.52 -3.90 -4.25
CA ASN A 28 -14.93 -4.18 -4.00
C ASN A 28 -15.86 -3.17 -4.70
N GLY A 29 -15.45 -1.89 -4.74
CA GLY A 29 -16.16 -0.85 -5.48
C GLY A 29 -16.23 -1.13 -6.98
N VAL A 30 -15.09 -1.48 -7.59
CA VAL A 30 -15.02 -1.85 -9.02
C VAL A 30 -15.93 -3.04 -9.32
N ASP A 31 -15.90 -4.08 -8.49
CA ASP A 31 -16.73 -5.27 -8.69
C ASP A 31 -18.23 -4.98 -8.56
N SER A 32 -18.63 -4.09 -7.64
CA SER A 32 -20.04 -3.68 -7.50
C SER A 32 -20.52 -2.94 -8.73
N VAL A 33 -19.75 -1.94 -9.16
CA VAL A 33 -20.07 -1.12 -10.32
C VAL A 33 -20.12 -1.96 -11.60
N ARG A 34 -19.20 -2.91 -11.79
CA ARG A 34 -19.24 -3.84 -12.94
C ARG A 34 -20.52 -4.67 -12.97
N ARG A 35 -21.00 -5.15 -11.82
CA ARG A 35 -22.27 -5.90 -11.74
C ARG A 35 -23.47 -5.02 -12.07
N GLU A 36 -23.52 -3.81 -11.51
CA GLU A 36 -24.62 -2.87 -11.72
C GLU A 36 -24.68 -2.40 -13.19
N LEU A 37 -23.54 -2.12 -13.81
CA LEU A 37 -23.44 -1.82 -15.24
C LEU A 37 -23.99 -2.95 -16.12
N GLY A 38 -23.66 -4.21 -15.80
CA GLY A 38 -24.16 -5.35 -16.55
C GLY A 38 -25.69 -5.45 -16.55
N VAL A 39 -26.33 -5.06 -15.44
CA VAL A 39 -27.80 -4.97 -15.35
C VAL A 39 -28.32 -3.77 -16.14
N LEU A 40 -27.69 -2.61 -16.02
CA LEU A 40 -28.12 -1.37 -16.67
C LEU A 40 -28.07 -1.49 -18.21
N ASN A 41 -26.99 -2.07 -18.75
CA ASN A 41 -26.80 -2.31 -20.18
C ASN A 41 -27.85 -3.24 -20.81
N GLY A 42 -28.50 -4.09 -20.00
CA GLY A 42 -29.62 -4.92 -20.48
C GLY A 42 -30.94 -4.15 -20.61
N THR A 43 -31.06 -2.97 -20.01
CA THR A 43 -32.32 -2.21 -19.88
C THR A 43 -32.31 -0.84 -20.52
N TRP A 44 -31.13 -0.22 -20.71
CA TRP A 44 -31.00 1.13 -21.25
C TRP A 44 -30.13 1.11 -22.51
N THR A 45 -30.73 1.34 -23.67
CA THR A 45 -30.02 1.43 -24.96
C THR A 45 -30.03 2.86 -25.50
N GLY A 46 -28.91 3.33 -26.07
CA GLY A 46 -28.80 4.63 -26.73
C GLY A 46 -27.48 5.36 -26.45
N GLU A 47 -27.33 6.59 -26.97
CA GLU A 47 -26.11 7.41 -26.82
C GLU A 47 -25.78 7.73 -25.35
N ALA A 48 -26.80 7.91 -24.50
CA ALA A 48 -26.61 8.12 -23.07
C ALA A 48 -25.96 6.91 -22.38
N ASN A 49 -26.31 5.69 -22.82
CA ASN A 49 -25.70 4.47 -22.30
C ASN A 49 -24.22 4.37 -22.70
N ALA A 50 -23.90 4.68 -23.97
CA ALA A 50 -22.52 4.66 -24.46
C ALA A 50 -21.62 5.69 -23.73
N ALA A 51 -22.15 6.87 -23.43
CA ALA A 51 -21.44 7.90 -22.66
C ALA A 51 -21.19 7.44 -21.21
N PHE A 52 -22.20 6.83 -20.57
CA PHE A 52 -22.07 6.28 -19.22
C PHE A 52 -21.06 5.12 -19.16
N ASP A 53 -21.15 4.17 -20.10
CA ASP A 53 -20.19 3.06 -20.23
C ASP A 53 -18.76 3.58 -20.40
N THR A 54 -18.55 4.63 -21.21
CA THR A 54 -17.23 5.24 -21.41
C THR A 54 -16.69 5.84 -20.12
N ALA A 55 -17.51 6.64 -19.43
CA ALA A 55 -17.11 7.24 -18.15
C ALA A 55 -16.80 6.18 -17.10
N MET A 56 -17.57 5.09 -17.08
CA MET A 56 -17.38 4.03 -16.11
C MET A 56 -16.14 3.19 -16.40
N ASN A 57 -15.85 2.91 -17.67
CA ASN A 57 -14.60 2.25 -18.06
C ASN A 57 -13.36 3.09 -17.68
N ALA A 58 -13.44 4.42 -17.84
CA ALA A 58 -12.39 5.32 -17.37
C ALA A 58 -12.22 5.24 -15.85
N TRP A 59 -13.31 5.32 -15.09
CA TRP A 59 -13.28 5.19 -13.63
C TRP A 59 -12.70 3.84 -13.18
N ILE A 60 -13.07 2.73 -13.81
CA ILE A 60 -12.50 1.40 -13.53
C ILE A 60 -10.99 1.39 -13.77
N THR A 61 -10.53 1.97 -14.88
CA THR A 61 -9.10 2.07 -15.23
C THR A 61 -8.32 2.88 -14.19
N ASP A 62 -8.90 3.99 -13.72
CA ASP A 62 -8.30 4.81 -12.66
C ASP A 62 -8.23 4.05 -11.33
N CYS A 63 -9.29 3.31 -10.97
CA CYS A 63 -9.28 2.45 -9.78
C CYS A 63 -8.23 1.34 -9.86
N GLU A 64 -8.09 0.67 -11.01
CA GLU A 64 -7.05 -0.32 -11.24
C GLU A 64 -5.64 0.29 -11.13
N THR A 65 -5.46 1.52 -11.60
CA THR A 65 -4.21 2.27 -11.46
C THR A 65 -3.89 2.57 -9.99
N ILE A 66 -4.89 3.01 -9.21
CA ILE A 66 -4.74 3.25 -7.77
C ILE A 66 -4.36 1.96 -7.04
N VAL A 67 -5.05 0.85 -7.34
CA VAL A 67 -4.76 -0.48 -6.76
C VAL A 67 -3.32 -0.90 -7.06
N LYS A 68 -2.86 -0.75 -8.31
CA LYS A 68 -1.48 -1.04 -8.69
C LYS A 68 -0.47 -0.20 -7.90
N LYS A 69 -0.74 1.10 -7.72
CA LYS A 69 0.13 1.98 -6.93
C LYS A 69 0.16 1.62 -5.45
N LEU A 70 -0.97 1.19 -4.88
CA LEU A 70 -1.02 0.67 -3.52
C LEU A 70 -0.19 -0.63 -3.39
N ASP A 71 -0.27 -1.53 -4.35
CA ASP A 71 0.55 -2.75 -4.38
C ASP A 71 2.05 -2.44 -4.47
N GLU A 72 2.46 -1.52 -5.36
CA GLU A 72 3.85 -1.04 -5.45
C GLU A 72 4.34 -0.46 -4.10
N MET A 73 3.51 0.32 -3.39
CA MET A 73 3.87 0.88 -2.09
C MET A 73 3.99 -0.19 -1.00
N ILE A 74 3.11 -1.19 -0.99
CA ILE A 74 3.18 -2.33 -0.06
C ILE A 74 4.48 -3.11 -0.29
N GLU A 75 4.84 -3.38 -1.54
CA GLU A 75 6.10 -4.05 -1.89
C GLU A 75 7.32 -3.24 -1.44
N LEU A 76 7.35 -1.93 -1.70
CA LEU A 76 8.42 -1.04 -1.24
C LEU A 76 8.55 -1.05 0.29
N MET A 77 7.44 -1.01 1.03
CA MET A 77 7.47 -1.08 2.50
C MET A 77 7.98 -2.43 2.99
N HIS A 78 7.60 -3.54 2.35
CA HIS A 78 8.14 -4.86 2.68
C HIS A 78 9.63 -5.01 2.35
N GLY A 79 10.08 -4.45 1.23
CA GLY A 79 11.49 -4.40 0.83
C GLY A 79 12.34 -3.57 1.79
N ASN A 80 11.91 -2.34 2.08
CA ASN A 80 12.58 -1.45 3.03
C ASN A 80 12.67 -2.07 4.43
N ARG A 81 11.63 -2.77 4.89
CA ARG A 81 11.67 -3.50 6.17
C ARG A 81 12.79 -4.55 6.21
N LYS A 82 13.00 -5.33 5.15
CA LYS A 82 14.09 -6.33 5.10
C LYS A 82 15.44 -5.64 5.25
N THR A 83 15.66 -4.54 4.53
CA THR A 83 16.89 -3.75 4.59
C THR A 83 17.12 -3.14 5.98
N ILE A 84 16.09 -2.58 6.61
CA ILE A 84 16.20 -2.00 7.95
C ILE A 84 16.51 -3.10 8.98
N THR A 85 15.81 -4.23 8.92
CA THR A 85 16.05 -5.36 9.85
C THR A 85 17.48 -5.89 9.71
N ALA A 86 17.98 -6.04 8.47
CA ALA A 86 19.35 -6.46 8.22
C ALA A 86 20.37 -5.44 8.77
N GLY A 87 20.15 -4.14 8.53
CA GLY A 87 21.01 -3.08 9.07
C GLY A 87 21.01 -2.99 10.61
N GLU A 88 19.85 -3.21 11.25
CA GLU A 88 19.74 -3.27 12.70
C GLU A 88 20.43 -4.52 13.28
N GLN A 89 20.33 -5.67 12.61
CA GLN A 89 21.05 -6.88 12.98
C GLN A 89 22.57 -6.72 12.84
N ASP A 90 23.04 -6.13 11.74
CA ASP A 90 24.45 -5.87 11.50
C ASP A 90 25.02 -4.88 12.53
N ASN A 91 24.30 -3.79 12.82
CA ASN A 91 24.68 -2.85 13.86
C ASN A 91 24.69 -3.49 15.26
N THR A 92 23.70 -4.33 15.58
CA THR A 92 23.65 -5.06 16.85
C THR A 92 24.82 -6.03 16.97
N HIS A 93 25.14 -6.74 15.90
CA HIS A 93 26.26 -7.67 15.84
C HIS A 93 27.60 -6.95 15.96
N LEU A 94 27.78 -5.80 15.29
CA LEU A 94 28.95 -4.95 15.46
C LEU A 94 29.07 -4.40 16.89
N ALA A 95 27.97 -3.92 17.47
CA ALA A 95 27.94 -3.43 18.84
C ALA A 95 28.27 -4.53 19.86
N SER A 96 27.79 -5.76 19.64
CA SER A 96 28.11 -6.93 20.49
C SER A 96 29.58 -7.35 20.44
N LYS A 97 30.30 -6.92 19.40
CA LYS A 97 31.75 -7.15 19.22
C LYS A 97 32.61 -6.03 19.76
N ILE A 98 32.03 -4.88 20.13
CA ILE A 98 32.73 -3.86 20.89
C ILE A 98 32.89 -4.43 22.30
N PRO A 99 34.12 -4.72 22.77
CA PRO A 99 34.32 -5.14 24.14
C PRO A 99 33.80 -4.03 25.04
N VAL A 100 32.79 -4.31 25.86
CA VAL A 100 32.47 -3.47 27.01
C VAL A 100 33.64 -3.59 27.98
N GLY A 101 34.70 -2.83 27.72
CA GLY A 101 35.94 -2.89 28.47
C GLY A 101 35.66 -2.62 29.95
N PRO A 102 36.33 -3.34 30.87
CA PRO A 102 36.24 -3.04 32.30
C PRO A 102 36.82 -1.63 32.53
N GLY A 103 35.93 -0.64 32.62
CA GLY A 103 36.32 0.77 32.66
C GLY A 103 35.18 1.78 32.53
N LEU A 104 33.95 1.38 32.19
CA LEU A 104 32.76 2.25 32.20
C LEU A 104 31.83 1.95 33.38
N GLY A 105 32.42 1.71 34.55
CA GLY A 105 31.73 1.84 35.83
C GLY A 105 32.13 3.14 36.49
N ILE A 106 31.44 4.24 36.14
CA ILE A 106 31.17 5.40 37.01
C ILE A 106 29.81 5.98 36.65
#